data_AF-A0A820L7P4-F1
#
_entry.id   AF-A0A820L7P4-F1
#
_cell.length_a   1.000
_cell.length_b   1.000
_cell.length_c   1.000
_cell.angle_alpha   90.00
_cell.angle_beta   90.00
_cell.angle_gamma   90.00
#
_symmetry.space_group_name_H-M   'P 1'
#
loop_
_entity.id
_entity.type
_entity.pdbx_description
1 polymer ?
#
loop_
_entity_poly.entity_id
_entity_poly.type
_entity_poly.pdbx_seq_one_letter_code
_entity_poly.pdbx_strand_id
1 'polypeptide(L)'
;WSSHKNEMPLEQMPVLEVDGVKLPQSGAIARFLAKQFNLAGKDNFEQAKVDAVVDTIADAMAQFLPIRFEKDETKQLELVKNFFTNELPKHLQNLEVLAKQFGNGGPFFIGNNLTWADLLFYEVTETLLGLNKNALDNHQWLKQNRAEVEKQPRIAEYLKNRPKSQF
;
A
#
# COMPACT_ATOMS: atom_id res chain seq x y z
N TRP A 1 -11.36 -4.65 20.02
CA TRP A 1 -9.91 -4.97 20.09
C TRP A 1 -9.54 -5.54 21.45
N SER A 2 -9.65 -4.80 22.56
CA SER A 2 -9.18 -5.23 23.88
C SER A 2 -9.70 -6.60 24.35
N SER A 3 -10.94 -6.97 23.97
CA SER A 3 -11.55 -8.26 24.28
C SER A 3 -10.97 -9.46 23.49
N HIS A 4 -10.41 -9.24 22.30
CA HIS A 4 -9.94 -10.29 21.39
C HIS A 4 -8.41 -10.37 21.33
N LYS A 5 -7.69 -9.49 22.03
CA LYS A 5 -6.23 -9.38 21.95
C LYS A 5 -5.55 -10.72 22.25
N ASN A 6 -5.96 -11.37 23.33
CA ASN A 6 -5.39 -12.64 23.78
C ASN A 6 -5.78 -13.83 22.89
N GLU A 7 -6.72 -13.64 21.96
CA GLU A 7 -7.14 -14.68 21.00
C GLU A 7 -6.28 -14.66 19.72
N MET A 8 -5.47 -13.62 19.52
CA MET A 8 -4.62 -13.45 18.34
C MET A 8 -3.23 -14.06 18.58
N PRO A 9 -2.62 -14.77 17.60
CA PRO A 9 -1.36 -15.49 17.80
C PRO A 9 -0.19 -14.64 18.33
N LEU A 10 -0.15 -13.35 17.96
CA LEU A 10 0.89 -12.40 18.36
C LEU A 10 0.32 -11.23 19.16
N GLU A 11 -0.91 -11.34 19.67
CA GLU A 11 -1.64 -10.23 20.29
C GLU A 11 -1.66 -8.94 19.42
N GLN A 12 -1.66 -9.13 18.10
CA GLN A 12 -1.62 -8.10 17.07
C GLN A 12 -2.69 -8.36 16.02
N MET A 13 -3.06 -7.31 15.29
CA MET A 13 -3.89 -7.38 14.08
C MET A 13 -3.15 -6.70 12.92
N PRO A 14 -3.42 -7.08 11.66
CA PRO A 14 -4.46 -8.03 11.23
C PRO A 14 -4.09 -9.51 11.39
N VAL A 15 -5.12 -10.36 11.41
CA VAL A 15 -5.05 -11.83 11.34
C VAL A 15 -6.09 -12.32 10.34
N LEU A 16 -5.70 -13.19 9.42
CA LEU A 16 -6.60 -13.93 8.54
C LEU A 16 -6.77 -15.36 9.09
N GLU A 17 -8.00 -15.86 9.21
CA GLU A 17 -8.25 -17.25 9.57
C GLU A 17 -8.67 -18.05 8.33
N VAL A 18 -7.95 -19.14 8.04
CA VAL A 18 -8.21 -20.05 6.92
C VAL A 18 -8.28 -21.46 7.48
N ASP A 19 -9.43 -22.12 7.34
CA ASP A 19 -9.67 -23.48 7.83
C ASP A 19 -9.28 -23.68 9.31
N GLY A 20 -9.58 -22.68 10.15
CA GLY A 20 -9.26 -22.68 11.59
C GLY A 20 -7.82 -22.31 11.93
N VAL A 21 -6.96 -22.06 10.94
CA VAL A 21 -5.58 -21.61 11.15
C VAL A 21 -5.48 -20.09 11.05
N LYS A 22 -4.96 -19.45 12.11
CA LYS A 22 -4.76 -18.00 12.18
C LYS A 22 -3.40 -17.59 11.61
N LEU A 23 -3.40 -16.89 10.49
CA LEU A 23 -2.24 -16.28 9.84
C LEU A 23 -2.11 -14.80 10.23
N PRO A 24 -1.12 -14.40 11.06
CA PRO A 24 -0.84 -13.00 11.35
C PRO A 24 0.01 -12.35 10.25
N GLN A 25 0.34 -11.06 10.43
CA GLN A 25 1.18 -10.22 9.55
C GLN A 25 0.51 -9.80 8.24
N SER A 26 0.20 -8.50 8.11
CA SER A 26 -0.48 -7.92 6.95
C SER A 26 0.18 -8.27 5.62
N GLY A 27 1.50 -8.17 5.52
CA GLY A 27 2.24 -8.53 4.31
C GLY A 27 2.19 -10.02 3.96
N ALA A 28 2.18 -10.92 4.96
CA ALA A 28 2.05 -12.35 4.73
C ALA A 28 0.64 -12.71 4.25
N ILE A 29 -0.38 -12.14 4.90
CA ILE A 29 -1.80 -12.25 4.53
C ILE A 29 -2.01 -11.77 3.09
N ALA A 30 -1.56 -10.55 2.77
CA ALA A 30 -1.72 -9.94 1.45
C ALA A 30 -1.05 -10.79 0.36
N ARG A 31 0.19 -11.24 0.59
CA ARG A 31 0.92 -12.10 -0.36
C ARG A 31 0.26 -13.47 -0.55
N PHE A 32 -0.26 -14.07 0.52
CA PHE A 32 -1.02 -15.33 0.43
C PHE A 32 -2.25 -15.16 -0.46
N LEU A 33 -3.08 -14.14 -0.19
CA LEU A 33 -4.28 -13.86 -0.99
C LEU A 33 -3.92 -13.47 -2.43
N ALA A 34 -2.84 -12.70 -2.63
CA ALA A 34 -2.37 -12.35 -3.96
C ALA A 34 -2.02 -13.60 -4.79
N LYS A 35 -1.40 -14.62 -4.19
CA LYS A 35 -1.15 -15.90 -4.87
C LYS A 35 -2.45 -16.65 -5.18
N GLN A 36 -3.39 -16.72 -4.23
CA GLN A 36 -4.68 -17.38 -4.44
C GLN A 36 -5.49 -16.75 -5.59
N PHE A 37 -5.36 -15.44 -5.79
CA PHE A 37 -6.11 -14.69 -6.80
C PHE A 37 -5.29 -14.27 -8.02
N ASN A 38 -4.10 -14.84 -8.23
CA ASN A 38 -3.22 -14.57 -9.37
C ASN A 38 -2.79 -13.08 -9.52
N LEU A 39 -2.61 -12.39 -8.39
CA LEU A 39 -2.15 -11.00 -8.28
C LEU A 39 -0.70 -10.89 -7.82
N ALA A 40 0.03 -12.01 -7.72
CA ALA A 40 1.40 -12.06 -7.25
C ALA A 40 2.45 -12.07 -8.38
N GLY A 41 2.05 -11.88 -9.64
CA GLY A 41 2.92 -12.10 -10.80
C GLY A 41 2.79 -13.53 -11.35
N LYS A 42 3.20 -13.74 -12.61
CA LYS A 42 2.92 -15.00 -13.33
C LYS A 42 3.97 -16.10 -13.14
N ASP A 43 5.17 -15.73 -12.71
CA ASP A 43 6.30 -16.62 -12.49
C ASP A 43 7.13 -16.15 -11.30
N ASN A 44 8.12 -16.96 -10.89
CA ASN A 44 8.94 -16.68 -9.71
C ASN A 44 9.66 -15.32 -9.80
N PHE A 45 10.07 -14.88 -10.99
CA PHE A 45 10.81 -13.64 -11.13
C PHE A 45 9.89 -12.43 -11.21
N GLU A 46 8.73 -12.54 -11.85
CA GLU A 46 7.68 -11.51 -11.73
C GLU A 46 7.22 -11.36 -10.28
N GLN A 47 7.07 -12.46 -9.54
CA GLN A 47 6.75 -12.38 -8.12
C GLN A 47 7.84 -11.63 -7.34
N ALA A 48 9.11 -11.90 -7.60
CA ALA A 48 10.20 -11.16 -6.98
C ALA A 48 10.16 -9.66 -7.31
N LYS A 49 9.75 -9.27 -8.52
CA LYS A 49 9.55 -7.86 -8.90
C LYS A 49 8.39 -7.22 -8.14
N VAL A 50 7.27 -7.94 -8.00
CA VAL A 50 6.12 -7.47 -7.19
C VAL A 50 6.56 -7.27 -5.74
N ASP A 51 7.27 -8.25 -5.17
CA ASP A 51 7.78 -8.17 -3.81
C ASP A 51 8.77 -7.00 -3.63
N ALA A 52 9.64 -6.72 -4.61
CA ALA A 52 10.53 -5.56 -4.56
C ALA A 52 9.78 -4.21 -4.53
N VAL A 53 8.68 -4.08 -5.29
CA VAL A 53 7.83 -2.87 -5.24
C VAL A 53 7.14 -2.75 -3.89
N VAL A 54 6.57 -3.85 -3.39
CA VAL A 54 5.91 -3.92 -2.07
C VAL A 54 6.86 -3.52 -0.95
N ASP A 55 8.07 -4.07 -0.93
CA ASP A 55 9.05 -3.78 0.13
C ASP A 55 9.48 -2.30 0.05
N THR A 56 9.60 -1.74 -1.17
CA THR A 56 9.85 -0.30 -1.36
C THR A 56 8.70 0.57 -0.84
N ILE A 57 7.45 0.11 -1.00
CA ILE A 57 6.27 0.78 -0.42
C ILE A 57 6.31 0.68 1.11
N ALA A 58 6.65 -0.49 1.67
CA ALA A 58 6.73 -0.70 3.11
C ALA A 58 7.81 0.20 3.76
N ASP A 59 8.96 0.37 3.10
CA ASP A 59 10.00 1.31 3.55
C ASP A 59 9.48 2.76 3.62
N ALA A 60 8.67 3.17 2.64
CA ALA A 60 8.03 4.48 2.64
C ALA A 60 7.01 4.62 3.77
N MET A 61 6.19 3.58 4.00
CA MET A 61 5.23 3.56 5.12
C MET A 61 5.92 3.64 6.48
N ALA A 62 7.08 3.00 6.63
CA ALA A 62 7.83 3.02 7.89
C ALA A 62 8.21 4.45 8.31
N GLN A 63 8.51 5.34 7.36
CA GLN A 63 8.77 6.76 7.63
C GLN A 63 7.52 7.54 8.07
N PHE A 64 6.33 7.02 7.77
CA PHE A 64 5.06 7.64 8.15
C PHE A 64 4.58 7.19 9.54
N LEU A 65 5.04 6.05 10.06
CA LEU A 65 4.61 5.53 11.37
C LEU A 65 4.84 6.51 12.54
N PRO A 66 5.98 7.24 12.64
CA PRO A 66 6.17 8.22 13.71
C PRO A 66 5.11 9.33 13.69
N ILE A 67 4.69 9.78 12.50
CA ILE A 67 3.61 10.78 12.36
C ILE A 67 2.29 10.21 12.89
N ARG A 68 1.97 8.97 12.50
CA ARG A 68 0.69 8.32 12.81
C ARG A 68 0.48 8.10 14.31
N PHE A 69 1.56 7.92 15.06
CA PHE A 69 1.53 7.63 16.51
C PHE A 69 1.95 8.83 17.39
N GLU A 70 2.32 9.96 16.79
CA GLU A 70 2.57 11.20 17.55
C GLU A 70 1.26 11.74 18.13
N LYS A 71 1.30 12.09 19.41
CA LYS A 71 0.13 12.57 20.18
C LYS A 71 0.13 14.08 20.36
N ASP A 72 1.30 14.71 20.29
CA ASP A 72 1.41 16.16 20.29
C ASP A 72 1.10 16.70 18.90
N GLU A 73 0.01 17.47 18.78
CA GLU A 73 -0.46 18.01 17.50
C GLU A 73 0.57 18.93 16.83
N THR A 74 1.29 19.74 17.61
CA THR A 74 2.29 20.68 17.07
C THR A 74 3.45 19.91 16.47
N LYS A 75 3.99 18.94 17.23
CA LYS A 75 5.06 18.07 16.76
C LYS A 75 4.62 17.20 15.58
N GLN A 76 3.38 16.71 15.58
CA GLN A 76 2.83 15.95 14.45
C GLN A 76 2.81 16.79 13.17
N LEU A 77 2.37 18.05 13.24
CA LEU A 77 2.37 18.96 12.08
C LEU A 77 3.78 19.21 11.54
N GLU A 78 4.78 19.36 12.42
CA GLU A 78 6.19 19.49 12.02
C GLU A 78 6.70 18.23 11.31
N LEU A 79 6.39 17.05 11.84
CA LEU A 79 6.77 15.77 11.23
C LEU A 79 6.09 15.56 9.87
N VAL A 80 4.80 15.89 9.74
CA VAL A 80 4.07 15.88 8.46
C VAL A 80 4.78 16.78 7.45
N LYS A 81 5.08 18.03 7.83
CA LYS A 81 5.78 18.97 6.95
C LYS A 81 7.14 18.45 6.50
N ASN A 82 7.93 17.90 7.43
CA ASN A 82 9.23 17.31 7.12
C ASN A 82 9.10 16.12 6.16
N PHE A 83 8.16 15.21 6.42
CA PHE A 83 7.93 14.04 5.58
C PHE A 83 7.56 14.42 4.14
N PHE A 84 6.60 15.34 3.96
CA PHE A 84 6.18 15.77 2.61
C PHE A 84 7.28 16.54 1.86
N THR A 85 8.17 17.23 2.58
CA THR A 85 9.22 18.05 1.96
C THR A 85 10.47 17.25 1.64
N ASN A 86 10.90 16.37 2.55
CA ASN A 86 12.23 15.75 2.53
C ASN A 86 12.21 14.25 2.25
N GLU A 87 11.22 13.52 2.78
CA GLU A 87 11.21 12.04 2.71
C GLU A 87 10.36 11.52 1.54
N LEU A 88 9.11 11.97 1.43
CA LEU A 88 8.15 11.48 0.45
C LEU A 88 8.66 11.58 -1.00
N PRO A 89 9.26 12.70 -1.46
CA PRO A 89 9.71 12.81 -2.85
C PRO A 89 10.70 11.71 -3.24
N LYS A 90 11.61 11.34 -2.33
CA LYS A 90 12.58 10.26 -2.55
C LYS A 90 11.88 8.90 -2.70
N HIS A 91 10.91 8.61 -1.85
CA HIS A 91 10.15 7.36 -1.91
C HIS A 91 9.31 7.25 -3.18
N LEU A 92 8.60 8.31 -3.56
CA LEU A 92 7.82 8.34 -4.80
C LEU A 92 8.73 8.20 -6.03
N GLN A 93 9.90 8.85 -6.02
CA GLN A 93 10.88 8.70 -7.09
C GLN A 93 11.40 7.27 -7.23
N ASN A 94 11.66 6.58 -6.12
CA ASN A 94 12.06 5.16 -6.15
C ASN A 94 10.96 4.28 -6.76
N LEU A 95 9.69 4.54 -6.44
CA LEU A 95 8.57 3.82 -7.05
C LEU A 95 8.46 4.09 -8.55
N GLU A 96 8.68 5.32 -9.02
CA GLU A 96 8.72 5.61 -10.46
C GLU A 96 9.89 4.93 -11.18
N VAL A 97 11.04 4.77 -10.51
CA VAL A 97 12.16 3.98 -11.06
C VAL A 97 11.72 2.53 -11.28
N LEU A 98 11.07 1.92 -10.29
CA LEU A 98 10.57 0.54 -10.41
C LEU A 98 9.46 0.42 -11.45
N ALA A 99 8.54 1.38 -11.51
CA ALA A 99 7.48 1.44 -12.52
C ALA A 99 8.06 1.51 -13.94
N LYS A 100 9.09 2.34 -14.16
CA LYS A 100 9.78 2.42 -15.45
C LYS A 100 10.51 1.11 -15.78
N GLN A 101 11.12 0.48 -14.78
CA GLN A 101 11.92 -0.73 -14.96
C GLN A 101 11.08 -1.98 -15.21
N PHE A 102 9.95 -2.14 -14.52
CA PHE A 102 9.13 -3.36 -14.53
C PHE A 102 7.79 -3.19 -15.25
N GLY A 103 7.29 -1.97 -15.36
CA GLY A 103 5.99 -1.66 -15.95
C GLY A 103 5.94 -1.83 -17.46
N ASN A 104 7.08 -1.88 -18.17
CA ASN A 104 7.15 -2.03 -19.63
C ASN A 104 6.23 -1.06 -20.41
N GLY A 105 6.06 0.16 -19.89
CA GLY A 105 5.17 1.17 -20.46
C GLY A 105 3.67 0.95 -20.20
N GLY A 106 3.30 -0.07 -19.43
CA GLY A 106 1.95 -0.33 -18.98
C GLY A 106 1.50 0.53 -17.80
N PRO A 107 0.22 0.43 -17.42
CA PRO A 107 -0.38 1.22 -16.33
C PRO A 107 -0.07 0.71 -14.92
N PHE A 108 0.46 -0.51 -14.80
CA PHE A 108 0.73 -1.17 -13.53
C PHE A 108 2.23 -1.33 -13.31
N PHE A 109 2.63 -1.57 -12.05
CA PHE A 109 4.04 -1.77 -11.73
C PHE A 109 4.66 -2.95 -12.50
N ILE A 110 3.87 -3.96 -12.85
CA ILE A 110 4.31 -5.14 -13.62
C ILE A 110 3.54 -5.23 -14.95
N GLY A 111 4.11 -4.65 -16.01
CA GLY A 111 3.51 -4.69 -17.34
C GLY A 111 2.08 -4.13 -17.38
N ASN A 112 1.18 -4.90 -17.99
CA ASN A 112 -0.26 -4.60 -18.06
C ASN A 112 -1.08 -5.37 -17.01
N ASN A 113 -0.42 -6.05 -16.06
CA ASN A 113 -1.11 -6.90 -15.10
C ASN A 113 -1.27 -6.16 -13.77
N LEU A 114 -2.52 -6.06 -13.30
CA LEU A 114 -2.79 -5.65 -11.93
C LEU A 114 -2.17 -6.65 -10.96
N THR A 115 -1.38 -6.17 -10.01
CA THR A 115 -0.80 -6.98 -8.94
C THR A 115 -1.14 -6.40 -7.57
N TRP A 116 -0.85 -7.13 -6.51
CA TRP A 116 -1.08 -6.63 -5.16
C TRP A 116 -0.15 -5.47 -4.78
N ALA A 117 0.95 -5.24 -5.52
CA ALA A 117 1.76 -4.03 -5.37
C ALA A 117 0.98 -2.76 -5.74
N ASP A 118 0.18 -2.81 -6.81
CA ASP A 118 -0.67 -1.69 -7.23
C ASP A 118 -1.79 -1.43 -6.21
N LEU A 119 -2.39 -2.50 -5.67
CA LEU A 119 -3.41 -2.40 -4.62
C LEU A 119 -2.85 -1.84 -3.32
N LEU A 120 -1.66 -2.30 -2.90
CA LEU A 120 -0.99 -1.77 -1.73
C LEU A 120 -0.62 -0.30 -1.94
N PHE A 121 -0.05 0.04 -3.11
CA PHE A 121 0.28 1.43 -3.43
C PHE A 121 -0.96 2.32 -3.35
N TYR A 122 -2.08 1.87 -3.92
CA TYR A 122 -3.36 2.57 -3.84
C TYR A 122 -3.78 2.82 -2.39
N GLU A 123 -3.80 1.78 -1.56
CA GLU A 123 -4.22 1.89 -0.15
C GLU A 123 -3.33 2.87 0.63
N VAL A 124 -2.01 2.72 0.57
CA VAL A 124 -1.10 3.53 1.40
C VAL A 124 -1.12 5.01 1.02
N THR A 125 -1.32 5.29 -0.27
CA THR A 125 -1.37 6.67 -0.76
C THR A 125 -2.72 7.34 -0.50
N GLU A 126 -3.76 6.62 -0.05
CA GLU A 126 -5.02 7.23 0.39
C GLU A 126 -4.81 8.15 1.60
N THR A 127 -4.07 7.68 2.62
CA THR A 127 -3.73 8.50 3.79
C THR A 127 -2.90 9.72 3.39
N LEU A 128 -1.94 9.55 2.47
CA LEU A 128 -1.11 10.66 2.00
C LEU A 128 -1.92 11.72 1.28
N LEU A 129 -2.86 11.31 0.42
CA LEU A 129 -3.75 12.23 -0.30
C LEU A 129 -4.80 12.88 0.62
N GLY A 130 -5.17 12.21 1.72
CA GLY A 130 -5.99 12.78 2.78
C GLY A 130 -5.28 13.94 3.51
N LEU A 131 -3.97 13.82 3.71
CA LEU A 131 -3.14 14.88 4.33
C LEU A 131 -2.75 15.99 3.35
N ASN A 132 -2.43 15.63 2.11
CA ASN A 132 -2.08 16.57 1.06
C ASN A 132 -2.59 16.06 -0.30
N LYS A 133 -3.64 16.69 -0.82
CA LYS A 133 -4.26 16.33 -2.10
C LYS A 133 -3.31 16.40 -3.30
N ASN A 134 -2.23 17.16 -3.17
CA ASN A 134 -1.23 17.40 -4.22
C ASN A 134 0.00 16.50 -4.04
N ALA A 135 -0.02 15.53 -3.11
CA ALA A 135 1.12 14.67 -2.77
C ALA A 135 1.76 13.96 -3.98
N LEU A 136 0.97 13.70 -5.01
CA LEU A 136 1.40 12.97 -6.21
C LEU A 136 1.49 13.85 -7.47
N ASP A 137 1.30 15.17 -7.37
CA ASP A 137 1.18 16.05 -8.56
C ASP A 137 2.43 16.07 -9.45
N ASN A 138 3.60 15.81 -8.87
CA ASN A 138 4.86 15.70 -9.62
C ASN A 138 5.12 14.29 -10.16
N HIS A 139 4.24 13.32 -9.89
CA HIS A 139 4.41 11.90 -10.23
C HIS A 139 3.19 11.39 -11.01
N GLN A 140 3.09 11.83 -12.27
CA GLN A 140 1.90 11.59 -13.11
C GLN A 140 1.63 10.11 -13.36
N TRP A 141 2.68 9.30 -13.51
CA TRP A 141 2.49 7.85 -13.71
C TRP A 141 1.87 7.21 -12.47
N LEU A 142 2.30 7.59 -11.26
CA LEU A 142 1.71 7.09 -10.01
C LEU A 142 0.25 7.51 -9.85
N LYS A 143 -0.12 8.73 -10.25
CA LYS A 143 -1.53 9.16 -10.30
C LYS A 143 -2.35 8.31 -11.27
N GLN A 144 -1.80 8.01 -12.44
CA GLN A 144 -2.46 7.17 -13.44
C GLN A 144 -2.62 5.74 -12.95
N ASN A 145 -1.60 5.13 -12.36
CA ASN A 145 -1.66 3.80 -11.76
C ASN A 145 -2.84 3.69 -10.77
N ARG A 146 -2.98 4.66 -9.85
CA ARG A 146 -4.11 4.70 -8.92
C ARG A 146 -5.46 4.76 -9.65
N ALA A 147 -5.57 5.61 -10.67
CA ALA A 147 -6.80 5.73 -11.45
C ALA A 147 -7.16 4.41 -12.17
N GLU A 148 -6.16 3.66 -12.63
CA GLU A 148 -6.37 2.34 -13.26
C GLU A 148 -6.77 1.26 -12.24
N VAL A 149 -6.29 1.35 -11.00
CA VAL A 149 -6.77 0.51 -9.88
C VAL A 149 -8.24 0.81 -9.56
N GLU A 150 -8.63 2.09 -9.48
CA GLU A 150 -10.02 2.50 -9.20
C GLU A 150 -11.00 2.04 -10.28
N LYS A 151 -10.56 1.96 -11.54
CA LYS A 151 -11.37 1.49 -12.67
C LYS A 151 -11.67 0.00 -12.63
N GLN A 152 -10.94 -0.79 -11.81
CA GLN A 152 -11.18 -2.23 -11.73
C GLN A 152 -12.57 -2.48 -11.13
N PRO A 153 -13.48 -3.19 -11.83
CA PRO A 153 -14.90 -3.23 -11.45
C PRO A 153 -15.17 -3.66 -10.01
N ARG A 154 -14.46 -4.70 -9.53
CA ARG A 154 -14.60 -5.19 -8.14
C ARG A 154 -14.04 -4.22 -7.10
N ILE A 155 -12.98 -3.49 -7.46
CA ILE A 155 -12.40 -2.46 -6.59
C ILE A 155 -13.33 -1.25 -6.55
N ALA A 156 -13.83 -0.77 -7.69
CA ALA A 156 -14.79 0.32 -7.76
C ALA A 156 -16.05 0.03 -6.92
N GLU A 157 -16.59 -1.19 -7.03
CA GLU A 157 -17.73 -1.64 -6.23
C GLU A 157 -17.42 -1.67 -4.74
N TYR A 158 -16.25 -2.20 -4.34
CA TYR A 158 -15.82 -2.19 -2.95
C TYR A 158 -15.66 -0.77 -2.42
N LEU A 159 -14.98 0.12 -3.14
CA LEU A 159 -14.74 1.51 -2.74
C LEU A 159 -16.05 2.30 -2.57
N LYS A 160 -17.06 2.01 -3.39
CA LYS A 160 -18.39 2.62 -3.27
C LYS A 160 -19.12 2.20 -1.98
N ASN A 161 -18.92 0.97 -1.54
CA ASN A 161 -19.70 0.35 -0.47
C ASN A 161 -18.95 0.21 0.86
N ARG A 162 -17.61 0.36 0.88
CA ARG A 162 -16.82 0.17 2.09
C ARG A 162 -17.18 1.22 3.16
N PRO A 163 -17.09 0.88 4.45
CA PRO A 163 -17.28 1.85 5.52
C PRO A 163 -16.33 3.04 5.37
N LYS A 164 -16.82 4.24 5.66
CA LYS A 164 -15.98 5.43 5.72
C LYS A 164 -15.25 5.45 7.06
N SER A 165 -13.93 5.42 7.01
CA SER A 165 -13.05 5.64 8.16
C SER A 165 -12.15 6.86 7.90
N GLN A 166 -11.62 7.46 8.97
CA GLN A 166 -10.62 8.54 8.87
C GLN A 166 -9.23 8.01 8.49
N PHE A 167 -9.00 6.71 8.70
CA PHE A 167 -7.77 5.96 8.48
C PHE A 167 -8.12 4.49 8.29
#